data_AF-A0A9P4NKR9-F1
#
_entry.id   AF-A0A9P4NKR9-F1
#
_cell.length_a   1.000
_cell.length_b   1.000
_cell.length_c   1.000
_cell.angle_alpha   90.00
_cell.angle_beta   90.00
_cell.angle_gamma   90.00
#
_symmetry.space_group_name_H-M   'P 1'
#
loop_
_entity.id
_entity.type
_entity.pdbx_description
1 polymer ?
#
loop_
_entity_poly.entity_id
_entity_poly.type
_entity_poly.pdbx_seq_one_letter_code
_entity_poly.pdbx_strand_id
1 'polypeptide(L)'
;MLHGTFASKIGRAIKKQLHNLKKDQVEMRSFIEKIRLQKGAMFFEEGGQKFRHEPDMSFRHQNALWPGIVIEVAYSQKRKSLVKLANNYILNSDGGIGVFVGIELIYAESKEAGISTWRLKLTPGKDGEPAVAEVFQELNNELFRDAEGNPISYSPGLKLPLNDFALQSMSEGLPECSVIVDAEKLCTKLSKAEAEEEK
;
A
#
# COMPACT_ATOMS: atom_id res chain seq x y z
N MET A 1 13.60 -13.44 -1.57
CA MET A 1 14.40 -12.29 -1.13
C MET A 1 14.02 -11.02 -1.94
N LEU A 2 13.45 -11.22 -3.13
CA LEU A 2 12.97 -10.20 -4.06
C LEU A 2 11.90 -9.31 -3.47
N HIS A 3 10.89 -9.92 -2.84
CA HIS A 3 9.74 -9.22 -2.27
C HIS A 3 10.19 -8.13 -1.29
N GLY A 4 10.96 -8.52 -0.26
CA GLY A 4 11.51 -7.59 0.73
C GLY A 4 12.47 -6.56 0.13
N THR A 5 13.32 -6.95 -0.83
CA THR A 5 14.24 -6.02 -1.52
C THR A 5 13.50 -4.99 -2.35
N PHE A 6 12.51 -5.42 -3.14
CA PHE A 6 11.68 -4.54 -3.96
C PHE A 6 10.81 -3.62 -3.09
N ALA A 7 10.12 -4.18 -2.10
CA ALA A 7 9.34 -3.41 -1.12
C ALA A 7 10.21 -2.36 -0.42
N SER A 8 11.43 -2.71 0.00
CA SER A 8 12.35 -1.73 0.58
C SER A 8 12.71 -0.60 -0.39
N LYS A 9 12.84 -0.87 -1.69
CA LYS A 9 13.12 0.16 -2.70
C LYS A 9 11.91 1.07 -2.95
N ILE A 10 10.70 0.51 -2.98
CA ILE A 10 9.44 1.28 -3.05
C ILE A 10 9.30 2.16 -1.81
N GLY A 11 9.55 1.63 -0.62
CA GLY A 11 9.45 2.39 0.62
C GLY A 11 10.39 3.60 0.68
N ARG A 12 11.59 3.46 0.13
CA ARG A 12 12.53 4.59 -0.03
C ARG A 12 12.00 5.61 -1.05
N ALA A 13 11.36 5.18 -2.13
CA ALA A 13 10.76 6.07 -3.12
C ALA A 13 9.60 6.88 -2.53
N ILE A 14 8.70 6.22 -1.79
CA ILE A 14 7.58 6.88 -1.06
C ILE A 14 8.12 7.88 -0.04
N LYS A 15 9.12 7.50 0.78
CA LYS A 15 9.76 8.43 1.72
C LYS A 15 10.35 9.66 1.04
N LYS A 16 10.98 9.48 -0.12
CA LYS A 16 11.54 10.60 -0.89
C LYS A 16 10.45 11.55 -1.39
N GLN A 17 9.32 11.02 -1.86
CA GLN A 17 8.17 11.82 -2.28
C GLN A 17 7.54 12.58 -1.12
N LEU A 18 7.33 11.93 0.03
CA LEU A 18 6.88 12.58 1.26
C LEU A 18 7.80 13.75 1.67
N HIS A 19 9.12 13.54 1.61
CA HIS A 19 10.10 14.58 1.93
C HIS A 19 10.03 15.78 0.98
N ASN A 20 9.79 15.54 -0.31
CA ASN A 20 9.59 16.61 -1.29
C ASN A 20 8.29 17.37 -1.01
N LEU A 21 7.17 16.66 -0.82
CA LEU A 21 5.88 17.27 -0.49
C LEU A 21 5.97 18.18 0.74
N LYS A 22 6.67 17.74 1.80
CA LYS A 22 6.91 18.55 3.01
C LYS A 22 7.69 19.85 2.76
N LYS A 23 8.57 19.87 1.74
CA LYS A 23 9.33 21.07 1.37
C LYS A 23 8.44 22.05 0.62
N ASP A 24 7.63 21.53 -0.29
CA ASP A 24 6.84 22.32 -1.23
C ASP A 24 5.52 22.81 -0.62
N GLN A 25 4.94 22.07 0.32
CA GLN A 25 3.65 22.33 0.97
C GLN A 25 3.82 22.44 2.49
N VAL A 26 3.93 23.68 3.00
CA VAL A 26 4.25 23.95 4.42
C VAL A 26 3.11 23.49 5.34
N GLU A 27 1.87 23.58 4.86
CA GLU A 27 0.64 23.20 5.57
C GLU A 27 0.63 21.71 5.93
N MET A 28 1.24 20.87 5.10
CA MET A 28 1.28 19.40 5.28
C MET A 28 2.47 18.92 6.10
N ARG A 29 3.45 19.80 6.36
CA ARG A 29 4.73 19.43 6.97
C ARG A 29 4.53 18.71 8.30
N SER A 30 3.70 19.26 9.17
CA SER A 30 3.46 18.71 10.51
C SER A 30 2.81 17.33 10.49
N PHE A 31 2.00 17.03 9.47
CA PHE A 31 1.40 15.72 9.24
C PHE A 31 2.43 14.74 8.67
N ILE A 32 3.13 15.13 7.61
CA ILE A 32 4.14 14.28 6.95
C ILE A 32 5.27 13.89 7.89
N GLU A 33 5.71 14.83 8.75
CA GLU A 33 6.76 14.59 9.74
C GLU A 33 6.42 13.51 10.76
N LYS A 34 5.15 13.11 10.86
CA LYS A 34 4.68 12.07 11.78
C LYS A 34 4.48 10.73 11.09
N ILE A 35 4.62 10.66 9.77
CA ILE A 35 4.56 9.42 9.01
C ILE A 35 5.90 8.67 9.17
N ARG A 36 5.81 7.37 9.46
CA ARG A 36 6.95 6.47 9.63
C ARG A 36 6.76 5.24 8.78
N LEU A 37 7.83 4.81 8.12
CA LEU A 37 7.92 3.45 7.59
C LEU A 37 8.03 2.51 8.79
N GLN A 38 7.07 1.63 8.94
CA GLN A 38 7.02 0.61 9.98
C GLN A 38 7.40 -0.75 9.39
N LYS A 39 8.22 -1.47 10.13
CA LYS A 39 8.57 -2.86 9.88
C LYS A 39 8.09 -3.72 11.04
N GLY A 40 7.90 -5.00 10.77
CA GLY A 40 7.59 -6.00 11.78
C GLY A 40 6.10 -6.35 11.83
N ALA A 41 5.83 -7.27 12.74
CA ALA A 41 4.55 -7.95 12.83
C ALA A 41 3.42 -7.07 13.35
N MET A 42 2.22 -7.35 12.82
CA MET A 42 0.93 -6.89 13.30
C MET A 42 0.16 -8.09 13.84
N PHE A 43 -0.55 -7.87 14.95
CA PHE A 43 -1.29 -8.90 15.67
C PHE A 43 -2.76 -8.55 15.63
N PHE A 44 -3.57 -9.46 15.13
CA PHE A 44 -4.99 -9.31 14.93
C PHE A 44 -5.75 -10.35 15.74
N GLU A 45 -7.04 -10.13 15.94
CA GLU A 45 -7.94 -11.06 16.60
C GLU A 45 -9.25 -11.14 15.82
N GLU A 46 -9.66 -12.36 15.45
CA GLU A 46 -10.93 -12.64 14.76
C GLU A 46 -11.61 -13.81 15.46
N GLY A 47 -12.85 -13.63 15.92
CA GLY A 47 -13.59 -14.68 16.62
C GLY A 47 -12.88 -15.26 17.86
N GLY A 48 -12.08 -14.45 18.55
CA GLY A 48 -11.26 -14.86 19.70
C GLY A 48 -9.95 -15.58 19.34
N GLN A 49 -9.68 -15.79 18.05
CA GLN A 49 -8.41 -16.35 17.59
C GLN A 49 -7.43 -15.24 17.24
N LYS A 50 -6.27 -15.25 17.92
CA LYS A 50 -5.16 -14.34 17.60
C LYS A 50 -4.36 -14.86 16.42
N PHE A 51 -4.07 -13.99 15.47
CA PHE A 51 -3.20 -14.29 14.34
C PHE A 51 -2.24 -13.14 14.07
N ARG A 52 -1.20 -13.43 13.29
CA ARG A 52 -0.11 -12.50 13.02
C ARG A 52 0.08 -12.39 11.51
N HIS A 53 0.25 -11.15 11.05
CA HIS A 53 0.80 -10.87 9.73
C HIS A 53 2.03 -9.99 9.86
N GLU A 54 2.96 -10.13 8.93
CA GLU A 54 4.13 -9.26 8.84
C GLU A 54 4.23 -8.78 7.41
N PRO A 55 3.82 -7.53 7.13
CA PRO A 55 3.83 -7.04 5.78
C PRO A 55 5.24 -6.78 5.29
N ASP A 56 5.44 -6.91 3.99
CA ASP A 56 6.69 -6.48 3.35
C ASP A 56 7.00 -5.00 3.67
N MET A 57 5.96 -4.17 3.80
CA MET A 57 6.08 -2.77 4.19
C MET A 57 4.77 -2.17 4.72
N SER A 58 4.88 -1.21 5.64
CA SER A 58 3.74 -0.40 6.08
C SER A 58 4.13 1.05 6.40
N PHE A 59 3.19 1.98 6.28
CA PHE A 59 3.35 3.37 6.70
C PHE A 59 2.34 3.71 7.78
N ARG A 60 2.87 4.17 8.92
CA ARG A 60 2.08 4.54 10.09
C ARG A 60 2.31 5.98 10.47
N HIS A 61 1.23 6.72 10.65
CA HIS A 61 1.29 8.00 11.35
C HIS A 61 1.50 7.75 12.85
N GLN A 62 2.42 8.46 13.49
CA GLN A 62 2.87 8.17 14.86
C GLN A 62 1.76 8.24 15.92
N ASN A 63 0.70 8.99 15.65
CA ASN A 63 -0.48 9.13 16.52
C ASN A 63 -1.59 8.11 16.22
N ALA A 64 -1.45 7.26 15.20
CA ALA A 64 -2.43 6.23 14.86
C ALA A 64 -2.07 4.90 15.54
N LEU A 65 -3.06 4.05 15.87
CA LEU A 65 -2.80 2.71 16.40
C LEU A 65 -2.27 1.77 15.31
N TRP A 66 -2.93 1.78 14.16
CA TRP A 66 -2.61 0.98 12.97
C TRP A 66 -1.86 1.81 11.93
N PRO A 67 -1.09 1.19 11.02
CA PRO A 67 -0.61 1.88 9.83
C PRO A 67 -1.79 2.27 8.94
N GLY A 68 -1.71 3.40 8.24
CA GLY A 68 -2.72 3.75 7.24
C GLY A 68 -2.58 2.92 5.95
N ILE A 69 -1.34 2.55 5.61
CA ILE A 69 -1.00 1.84 4.38
C ILE A 69 -0.22 0.57 4.69
N VAL A 70 -0.65 -0.54 4.08
CA VAL A 70 0.08 -1.80 4.02
C VAL A 70 0.40 -2.14 2.56
N ILE A 71 1.61 -2.61 2.29
CA ILE A 71 2.07 -3.01 0.96
C ILE A 71 2.64 -4.44 1.05
N GLU A 72 2.13 -5.33 0.20
CA GLU A 72 2.62 -6.71 0.05
C GLU A 72 3.05 -6.95 -1.40
N VAL A 73 4.18 -7.62 -1.58
CA VAL A 73 4.64 -8.12 -2.87
C VAL A 73 4.36 -9.62 -2.92
N ALA A 74 3.72 -10.07 -3.99
CA ALA A 74 3.41 -11.47 -4.19
C ALA A 74 3.62 -11.90 -5.63
N TYR A 75 3.96 -13.16 -5.84
CA TYR A 75 3.84 -13.76 -7.17
C TYR A 75 2.36 -13.86 -7.57
N SER A 76 2.06 -13.65 -8.85
CA SER A 76 0.69 -13.61 -9.41
C SER A 76 -0.14 -14.85 -9.10
N GLN A 77 0.49 -16.02 -8.97
CA GLN A 77 -0.13 -17.28 -8.54
C GLN A 77 -0.81 -17.20 -7.16
N LYS A 78 -0.41 -16.22 -6.33
CA LYS A 78 -0.95 -15.99 -4.98
C LYS A 78 -1.99 -14.87 -4.92
N ARG A 79 -2.55 -14.42 -6.05
CA ARG A 79 -3.58 -13.34 -6.08
C ARG A 79 -4.78 -13.56 -5.15
N LYS A 80 -5.32 -14.79 -5.07
CA LYS A 80 -6.38 -15.13 -4.11
C LYS A 80 -5.95 -14.88 -2.66
N SER A 81 -4.66 -15.03 -2.37
CA SER A 81 -4.09 -14.73 -1.05
C SER A 81 -4.05 -13.23 -0.79
N LEU A 82 -3.80 -12.38 -1.79
CA LEU A 82 -3.83 -10.93 -1.63
C LEU A 82 -5.23 -10.41 -1.29
N VAL A 83 -6.28 -10.94 -1.93
CA VAL A 83 -7.66 -10.57 -1.60
C VAL A 83 -7.99 -10.95 -0.14
N LYS A 84 -7.58 -12.14 0.30
CA LYS A 84 -7.75 -12.56 1.69
C LYS A 84 -6.95 -11.66 2.65
N LEU A 85 -5.69 -11.35 2.32
CA LEU A 85 -4.86 -10.46 3.13
C LEU A 85 -5.45 -9.05 3.24
N ALA A 86 -5.96 -8.49 2.14
CA ALA A 86 -6.62 -7.19 2.14
C ALA A 86 -7.80 -7.15 3.12
N ASN A 87 -8.67 -8.18 3.08
CA ASN A 87 -9.76 -8.33 4.05
C ASN A 87 -9.23 -8.44 5.47
N ASN A 88 -8.23 -9.28 5.69
CA ASN A 88 -7.66 -9.49 7.02
C ASN A 88 -7.10 -8.19 7.60
N TYR A 89 -6.27 -7.46 6.86
CA TYR A 89 -5.66 -6.20 7.32
C TYR A 89 -6.73 -5.12 7.56
N ILE A 90 -7.61 -4.88 6.59
CA ILE A 90 -8.54 -3.75 6.64
C ILE A 90 -9.64 -3.99 7.68
N LEU A 91 -10.27 -5.18 7.71
CA LEU A 91 -11.39 -5.46 8.61
C LEU A 91 -10.93 -5.70 10.04
N ASN A 92 -9.87 -6.49 10.27
CA ASN A 92 -9.43 -6.80 11.64
C ASN A 92 -8.61 -5.68 12.30
N SER A 93 -8.39 -4.57 11.58
CA SER A 93 -7.90 -3.32 12.17
C SER A 93 -9.02 -2.33 12.49
N ASP A 94 -10.29 -2.75 12.38
CA ASP A 94 -11.48 -1.90 12.50
C ASP A 94 -11.41 -0.66 11.58
N GLY A 95 -10.86 -0.83 10.38
CA GLY A 95 -10.65 0.26 9.43
C GLY A 95 -9.46 1.17 9.74
N GLY A 96 -8.64 0.83 10.74
CA GLY A 96 -7.38 1.53 11.03
C GLY A 96 -6.37 1.48 9.90
N ILE A 97 -6.40 0.40 9.10
CA ILE A 97 -5.66 0.26 7.84
C ILE A 97 -6.59 0.67 6.71
N GLY A 98 -6.39 1.88 6.17
CA GLY A 98 -7.25 2.45 5.13
C GLY A 98 -6.98 1.91 3.72
N VAL A 99 -5.72 1.54 3.44
CA VAL A 99 -5.31 1.04 2.12
C VAL A 99 -4.40 -0.17 2.24
N PHE A 100 -4.77 -1.21 1.50
CA PHE A 100 -3.89 -2.34 1.23
C PHE A 100 -3.48 -2.31 -0.25
N VAL A 101 -2.17 -2.36 -0.51
CA VAL A 101 -1.58 -2.40 -1.84
C VAL A 101 -0.95 -3.77 -2.06
N GLY A 102 -1.44 -4.50 -3.04
CA GLY A 102 -0.83 -5.74 -3.51
C GLY A 102 -0.06 -5.50 -4.79
N ILE A 103 1.20 -5.93 -4.84
CA ILE A 103 2.02 -5.89 -6.04
C ILE A 103 2.20 -7.30 -6.55
N GLU A 104 1.70 -7.57 -7.74
CA GLU A 104 1.70 -8.88 -8.37
C GLU A 104 2.87 -8.95 -9.36
N LEU A 105 3.77 -9.91 -9.14
CA LEU A 105 4.90 -10.21 -10.03
C LEU A 105 4.63 -11.51 -10.78
N ILE A 106 4.76 -11.52 -12.10
CA ILE A 106 4.82 -12.78 -12.85
C ILE A 106 6.25 -13.32 -12.79
N TYR A 107 6.38 -14.64 -12.61
CA TYR A 107 7.69 -15.31 -12.53
C TYR A 107 7.86 -16.26 -13.71
N ALA A 108 9.12 -16.40 -14.16
CA ALA A 108 9.61 -17.28 -15.22
C ALA A 108 9.11 -17.00 -16.65
N GLU A 109 7.81 -16.81 -16.86
CA GLU A 109 7.22 -16.75 -18.21
C GLU A 109 7.07 -15.32 -18.76
N SER A 110 7.15 -14.32 -17.88
CA SER A 110 6.93 -12.91 -18.21
C SER A 110 7.56 -12.02 -17.15
N LYS A 111 7.97 -10.80 -17.52
CA LYS A 111 8.42 -9.75 -16.58
C LYS A 111 7.30 -8.81 -16.13
N GLU A 112 6.05 -9.12 -16.50
CA GLU A 112 4.91 -8.31 -16.13
C GLU A 112 4.80 -8.14 -14.61
N ALA A 113 4.44 -6.92 -14.22
CA ALA A 113 4.15 -6.60 -12.85
C ALA A 113 3.01 -5.58 -12.79
N GLY A 114 2.09 -5.82 -11.85
CA GLY A 114 0.89 -5.00 -11.67
C GLY A 114 0.62 -4.64 -10.23
N ILE A 115 -0.25 -3.64 -10.06
CA ILE A 115 -0.70 -3.14 -8.76
C ILE A 115 -2.19 -3.38 -8.62
N SER A 116 -2.57 -3.87 -7.45
CA SER A 116 -3.95 -3.90 -6.99
C SER A 116 -4.07 -3.09 -5.69
N THR A 117 -5.16 -2.34 -5.53
CA THR A 117 -5.44 -1.59 -4.30
C THR A 117 -6.81 -1.97 -3.76
N TRP A 118 -6.89 -2.08 -2.44
CA TRP A 118 -8.12 -2.36 -1.71
C TRP A 118 -8.30 -1.31 -0.62
N ARG A 119 -9.55 -0.90 -0.43
CA ARG A 119 -9.94 0.16 0.51
C ARG A 119 -11.15 -0.26 1.33
N LEU A 120 -11.26 0.33 2.52
CA LEU A 120 -12.47 0.24 3.31
C LEU A 120 -13.57 1.09 2.67
N LYS A 121 -14.76 0.51 2.52
CA LYS A 121 -16.00 1.22 2.25
C LYS A 121 -16.94 1.03 3.44
N LEU A 122 -17.34 2.14 4.03
CA LEU A 122 -18.35 2.17 5.07
C LEU A 122 -19.69 2.54 4.44
N THR A 123 -20.66 1.64 4.52
CA THR A 123 -22.04 1.88 4.08
C THR A 123 -22.89 2.17 5.30
N PRO A 124 -23.55 3.34 5.39
CA PRO A 124 -24.44 3.64 6.51
C PRO A 124 -25.51 2.57 6.67
N GLY A 125 -25.75 2.13 7.91
CA GLY A 125 -26.89 1.29 8.25
C GLY A 125 -28.22 2.04 8.08
N LYS A 126 -29.32 1.31 7.98
CA LYS A 126 -30.68 1.87 8.01
C LYS A 126 -31.21 1.81 9.44
N ASP A 127 -31.99 2.82 9.86
CA ASP A 127 -32.84 2.78 11.05
C ASP A 127 -32.21 2.18 12.32
N GLY A 128 -31.06 2.71 12.74
CA GLY A 128 -30.39 2.29 13.98
C GLY A 128 -29.46 1.07 13.83
N GLU A 129 -29.40 0.47 12.64
CA GLU A 129 -28.41 -0.57 12.34
C GLU A 129 -26.98 0.00 12.26
N PRO A 130 -25.96 -0.77 12.67
CA PRO A 130 -24.57 -0.36 12.52
C PRO A 130 -24.20 -0.21 11.04
N ALA A 131 -23.19 0.63 10.78
CA ALA A 131 -22.61 0.73 9.43
C ALA A 131 -21.99 -0.61 9.01
N VAL A 132 -22.15 -0.97 7.74
CA VAL A 132 -21.54 -2.16 7.15
C VAL A 132 -20.17 -1.78 6.60
N ALA A 133 -19.14 -2.47 7.07
CA ALA A 133 -17.77 -2.34 6.59
C ALA A 133 -17.49 -3.39 5.52
N GLU A 134 -17.10 -2.95 4.33
CA GLU A 134 -16.72 -3.83 3.22
C GLU A 134 -15.36 -3.43 2.68
N VAL A 135 -14.57 -4.43 2.26
CA VAL A 135 -13.36 -4.18 1.49
C VAL A 135 -13.71 -4.24 0.01
N PHE A 136 -13.45 -3.16 -0.70
CA PHE A 136 -13.60 -3.13 -2.16
C PHE A 136 -12.24 -2.99 -2.84
N GLN A 137 -12.13 -3.58 -4.02
CA GLN A 137 -10.95 -3.45 -4.87
C GLN A 137 -11.11 -2.19 -5.73
N GLU A 138 -10.28 -1.18 -5.48
CA GLU A 138 -10.27 0.06 -6.24
C GLU A 138 -9.47 -0.12 -7.53
N LEU A 139 -8.28 -0.71 -7.44
CA LEU A 139 -7.44 -1.02 -8.58
C LEU A 139 -7.24 -2.51 -8.71
N ASN A 140 -7.39 -3.02 -9.93
CA ASN A 140 -7.33 -4.44 -10.20
C ASN A 140 -6.22 -4.76 -11.21
N ASN A 141 -5.07 -5.16 -10.69
CA ASN A 141 -3.89 -5.57 -11.46
C ASN A 141 -3.53 -4.60 -12.60
N GLU A 142 -3.44 -3.31 -12.29
CA GLU A 142 -2.97 -2.32 -13.25
C GLU A 142 -1.48 -2.53 -13.49
N LEU A 143 -1.14 -2.93 -14.71
CA LEU A 143 0.23 -3.20 -15.08
C LEU A 143 1.06 -1.91 -15.10
N PHE A 144 2.21 -1.93 -14.44
CA PHE A 144 3.23 -0.88 -14.54
C PHE A 144 4.46 -1.35 -15.32
N ARG A 145 4.57 -2.65 -15.61
CA ARG A 145 5.65 -3.27 -16.38
C ARG A 145 5.08 -4.32 -17.33
N ASP A 146 5.52 -4.31 -18.58
CA ASP A 146 5.13 -5.26 -19.62
C ASP A 146 5.94 -6.57 -19.57
N ALA A 147 5.66 -7.48 -20.51
CA ALA A 147 6.27 -8.81 -20.55
C ALA A 147 7.77 -8.78 -20.87
N GLU A 148 8.21 -7.79 -21.62
CA GLU A 148 9.62 -7.53 -21.98
C GLU A 148 10.38 -6.84 -20.84
N GLY A 149 9.66 -6.32 -19.85
CA GLY A 149 10.19 -5.68 -18.66
C GLY A 149 10.34 -4.17 -18.79
N ASN A 150 9.70 -3.53 -19.76
CA ASN A 150 9.65 -2.08 -19.93
C ASN A 150 8.50 -1.47 -19.11
N PRO A 151 8.61 -0.20 -18.69
CA PRO A 151 7.52 0.48 -18.01
C PRO A 151 6.35 0.76 -18.96
N ILE A 152 5.12 0.64 -18.45
CA ILE A 152 3.91 1.00 -19.20
C ILE A 152 3.70 2.52 -19.12
N SER A 153 3.84 3.21 -20.25
CA SER A 153 3.88 4.68 -20.32
C SER A 153 2.58 5.37 -19.89
N TYR A 154 1.44 4.71 -20.08
CA TYR A 154 0.13 5.25 -19.70
C TYR A 154 -0.30 4.85 -18.27
N SER A 155 0.46 4.00 -17.57
CA SER A 155 0.16 3.67 -16.19
C SER A 155 0.59 4.82 -15.26
N PRO A 156 -0.32 5.38 -14.43
CA PRO A 156 0.05 6.32 -13.38
C PRO A 156 1.00 5.72 -12.32
N GLY A 157 1.17 4.40 -12.27
CA GLY A 157 1.91 3.70 -11.23
C GLY A 157 1.19 3.76 -9.87
N LEU A 158 1.97 3.78 -8.78
CA LEU A 158 1.43 3.81 -7.44
C LEU A 158 1.10 5.24 -7.02
N LYS A 159 -0.20 5.55 -6.90
CA LYS A 159 -0.70 6.82 -6.37
C LYS A 159 -1.32 6.61 -4.99
N LEU A 160 -0.76 7.27 -3.98
CA LEU A 160 -1.21 7.22 -2.59
C LEU A 160 -1.60 8.61 -2.13
N PRO A 161 -2.89 8.96 -2.13
CA PRO A 161 -3.41 10.14 -1.44
C PRO A 161 -2.83 10.31 -0.03
N LEU A 162 -2.50 11.54 0.38
CA LEU A 162 -1.82 11.78 1.66
C LEU A 162 -2.69 11.39 2.87
N ASN A 163 -4.00 11.51 2.74
CA ASN A 163 -5.00 11.04 3.69
C ASN A 163 -4.98 9.51 3.89
N ASP A 164 -4.39 8.73 2.99
CA ASP A 164 -4.25 7.27 3.18
C ASP A 164 -3.26 6.90 4.30
N PHE A 165 -2.37 7.82 4.69
CA PHE A 165 -1.32 7.55 5.67
C PHE A 165 -1.80 7.59 7.13
N ALA A 166 -3.05 7.94 7.37
CA ALA A 166 -3.67 8.02 8.69
C ALA A 166 -5.20 7.84 8.60
N LEU A 167 -5.88 7.83 9.75
CA LEU A 167 -7.34 7.93 9.78
C LEU A 167 -7.79 9.29 9.22
N GLN A 168 -8.97 9.32 8.59
CA GLN A 168 -9.52 10.53 7.96
C GLN A 168 -9.49 11.74 8.90
N SER A 169 -9.93 11.56 10.16
CA SER A 169 -9.94 12.58 11.22
C SER A 169 -8.58 13.21 11.53
N MET A 170 -7.49 12.56 11.13
CA MET A 170 -6.12 13.06 11.34
C MET A 170 -5.59 13.85 10.14
N SER A 171 -6.29 13.79 9.00
CA SER A 171 -5.95 14.44 7.74
C SER A 171 -6.98 15.50 7.32
N GLU A 172 -8.01 15.73 8.14
CA GLU A 172 -9.04 16.74 7.90
C GLU A 172 -8.42 18.13 7.70
N GLY A 173 -8.86 18.82 6.65
CA GLY A 173 -8.40 20.17 6.31
C GLY A 173 -7.03 20.22 5.62
N LEU A 174 -6.33 19.10 5.40
CA LEU A 174 -5.14 19.08 4.56
C LEU A 174 -5.53 19.22 3.08
N PRO A 175 -4.72 19.94 2.26
CA PRO A 175 -4.97 20.00 0.83
C PRO A 175 -4.90 18.61 0.19
N GLU A 176 -5.64 18.43 -0.90
CA GLU A 176 -5.57 17.18 -1.66
C GLU A 176 -4.22 17.05 -2.36
N CYS A 177 -3.41 16.08 -1.94
CA CYS A 177 -2.18 15.72 -2.62
C CYS A 177 -1.96 14.21 -2.57
N SER A 178 -1.02 13.73 -3.39
CA SER A 178 -0.68 12.32 -3.44
C SER A 178 0.82 12.12 -3.52
N VAL A 179 1.29 11.07 -2.86
CA VAL A 179 2.60 10.49 -3.13
C VAL A 179 2.49 9.63 -4.38
N ILE A 180 3.33 9.90 -5.38
CA ILE A 180 3.33 9.17 -6.66
C ILE A 180 4.68 8.48 -6.87
N VAL A 181 4.63 7.17 -7.09
CA VAL A 181 5.74 6.39 -7.65
C VAL A 181 5.28 5.88 -9.01
N ASP A 182 5.63 6.61 -10.06
CA ASP A 182 5.26 6.29 -11.44
C ASP A 182 5.79 4.92 -11.92
N ALA A 183 5.21 4.44 -13.03
CA ALA A 183 5.54 3.15 -13.62
C ALA A 183 7.04 3.01 -13.95
N GLU A 184 7.69 4.06 -14.44
CA GLU A 184 9.13 4.07 -14.74
C GLU A 184 9.97 3.83 -13.49
N LYS A 185 9.67 4.53 -12.39
CA LYS A 185 10.35 4.35 -11.11
C LYS A 185 10.09 2.96 -10.53
N LEU A 186 8.86 2.47 -10.57
CA LEU A 186 8.49 1.14 -10.10
C LEU A 186 9.26 0.05 -10.87
N CYS A 187 9.21 0.12 -12.21
CA CYS A 187 9.94 -0.80 -13.09
C CYS A 187 11.45 -0.75 -12.83
N THR A 188 12.03 0.45 -12.74
CA THR A 188 13.45 0.63 -12.39
C THR A 188 13.79 0.05 -11.02
N LYS A 189 12.91 0.15 -10.03
CA LYS A 189 13.13 -0.44 -8.69
C LYS A 189 13.06 -1.96 -8.74
N LEU A 190 12.13 -2.51 -9.51
CA LEU A 190 11.97 -3.96 -9.68
C LEU A 190 13.19 -4.56 -10.38
N SER A 191 13.61 -4.01 -11.52
CA SER A 191 14.82 -4.46 -12.24
C SER A 191 16.08 -4.42 -11.36
N LYS A 192 16.21 -3.41 -10.50
CA LYS A 192 17.32 -3.33 -9.53
C LYS A 192 17.23 -4.36 -8.41
N ALA A 193 16.01 -4.76 -8.04
CA ALA A 193 15.82 -5.81 -7.03
C ALA A 193 16.11 -7.19 -7.61
N GLU A 194 15.69 -7.45 -8.86
CA GLU A 194 16.01 -8.68 -9.62
C GLU A 194 17.52 -8.85 -9.78
N ALA A 195 18.24 -7.81 -10.24
CA ALA A 195 19.69 -7.85 -10.41
C ALA A 195 20.50 -7.98 -9.10
N GLU A 196 19.87 -7.77 -7.94
CA GLU A 196 20.48 -8.03 -6.63
C GLU A 196 20.29 -9.47 -6.16
N GLU A 197 19.30 -10.21 -6.71
CA GLU A 197 19.13 -11.64 -6.41
C GLU A 197 20.01 -12.55 -7.28
N GLU A 198 20.43 -12.08 -8.45
CA GLU A 198 21.29 -12.83 -9.39
C GLU A 198 22.79 -12.83 -9.00
N LYS A 199 23.15 -12.21 -7.88
CA LYS A 199 24.54 -12.11 -7.36
C LYS A 199 24.77 -13.04 -6.19
#